data_AF-A0A260ZGD6-F1
#
_entry.id   AF-A0A260ZGD6-F1
#
_cell.length_a   1.000
_cell.length_b   1.000
_cell.length_c   1.000
_cell.angle_alpha   90.00
_cell.angle_beta   90.00
_cell.angle_gamma   90.00
#
_symmetry.space_group_name_H-M   'P 1'
#
loop_
_entity.id
_entity.type
_entity.pdbx_description
1 polymer ?
#
loop_
_entity_poly.entity_id
_entity_poly.type
_entity_poly.pdbx_seq_one_letter_code
_entity_poly.pdbx_strand_id
1 'polypeptide(L)'
;MGYLGCILINISCFTTILICAFKIRYKLKNGESSLSFKTKEINRQLFVTLLFQTLLPAAMMYTPVGIVMTLPFFRIGIGKLSSLVGVLLAIYPAIEPIIAIFCIKDFRRSIMCRNGNQYIKPISFAASSTAYN
;
A
#
# COMPACT_ATOMS: atom_id res chain seq x y z
N MET A 1 -17.53 19.83 21.38
CA MET A 1 -16.11 19.90 21.79
C MET A 1 -15.26 18.70 21.33
N GLY A 2 -15.78 17.47 21.26
CA GLY A 2 -14.99 16.30 20.79
C GLY A 2 -14.60 16.30 19.31
N TYR A 3 -15.46 16.83 18.42
CA TYR A 3 -15.22 16.86 16.96
C TYR A 3 -13.95 17.62 16.55
N LEU A 4 -13.64 18.73 17.23
CA LEU A 4 -12.44 19.53 16.94
C LEU A 4 -11.16 18.75 17.28
N GLY A 5 -11.15 17.99 18.39
CA GLY A 5 -10.04 17.11 18.75
C GLY A 5 -9.84 15.98 17.74
N CYS A 6 -10.93 15.37 17.25
CA CYS A 6 -10.87 14.35 16.21
C CYS A 6 -10.30 14.88 14.89
N ILE A 7 -10.65 16.11 14.49
CA ILE A 7 -10.10 16.75 13.30
C ILE A 7 -8.59 16.97 13.45
N LEU A 8 -8.14 17.50 14.59
CA LEU A 8 -6.73 17.78 14.83
C LEU A 8 -5.88 16.50 14.80
N ILE A 9 -6.39 15.39 15.35
CA ILE A 9 -5.72 14.08 15.33
C ILE A 9 -5.64 13.50 13.92
N ASN A 10 -6.70 13.63 13.11
CA ASN A 10 -6.67 13.18 11.71
C ASN A 10 -5.68 13.98 10.87
N ILE A 11 -5.64 15.31 11.06
CA ILE A 11 -4.72 16.19 10.34
C ILE A 11 -3.26 15.89 10.73
N SER A 12 -2.95 15.71 12.02
CA SER A 12 -1.60 15.40 12.45
C SER A 12 -1.15 14.04 11.89
N CYS A 13 -2.01 13.02 11.97
CA CYS A 13 -1.75 11.68 11.44
C CYS A 13 -1.45 11.72 9.92
N PHE A 14 -2.31 12.36 9.13
CA PHE A 14 -2.09 12.51 7.68
C PHE A 14 -0.79 13.25 7.38
N THR A 15 -0.47 14.30 8.13
CA THR A 15 0.75 15.09 7.95
C THR A 15 1.99 14.25 8.22
N THR A 16 2.01 13.45 9.30
CA THR A 16 3.12 12.55 9.62
C THR A 16 3.30 11.50 8.53
N ILE A 17 2.21 10.90 8.04
CA ILE A 17 2.23 9.92 6.94
C ILE A 17 2.85 10.54 5.69
N LEU A 18 2.45 11.77 5.33
CA LEU A 18 3.01 12.48 4.17
C LEU A 18 4.49 12.81 4.35
N ILE A 19 4.92 13.27 5.52
CA ILE A 19 6.34 13.57 5.78
C ILE A 19 7.19 12.30 5.69
N CYS A 20 6.74 11.20 6.31
CA CYS A 20 7.39 9.91 6.23
C CYS A 20 7.45 9.41 4.77
N ALA A 21 6.34 9.51 4.04
CA ALA A 21 6.25 9.18 2.63
C ALA A 21 7.26 9.95 1.79
N PHE A 22 7.33 11.27 1.97
CA PHE A 22 8.26 12.14 1.27
C PHE A 22 9.71 11.83 1.61
N LYS A 23 10.05 11.63 2.90
CA LYS A 23 11.41 11.23 3.29
C LYS A 23 11.80 9.89 2.68
N ILE A 24 10.91 8.90 2.69
CA ILE A 24 11.15 7.58 2.09
C ILE A 24 11.33 7.71 0.58
N ARG A 25 10.45 8.45 -0.10
CA ARG A 25 10.54 8.74 -1.54
C ARG A 25 11.85 9.45 -1.90
N TYR A 26 12.26 10.42 -1.09
CA TYR A 26 13.46 11.22 -1.29
C TYR A 26 14.74 10.41 -1.05
N LYS A 27 14.83 9.69 0.07
CA LYS A 27 15.93 8.74 0.37
C LYS A 27 16.06 7.67 -0.72
N LEU A 28 14.92 7.19 -1.25
CA LEU A 28 14.89 6.37 -2.44
C LEU A 28 15.49 7.13 -3.63
N LYS A 29 14.90 8.25 -4.05
CA LYS A 29 15.25 8.93 -5.31
C LYS A 29 16.72 9.38 -5.34
N ASN A 30 17.26 9.81 -4.21
CA ASN A 30 18.60 10.38 -4.10
C ASN A 30 19.71 9.34 -3.90
N GLY A 31 19.39 8.04 -3.89
CA GLY A 31 20.40 6.98 -3.98
C GLY A 31 21.34 6.92 -2.79
N GLU A 32 20.81 6.87 -1.56
CA GLU A 32 21.68 6.60 -0.40
C GLU A 32 22.40 5.26 -0.57
N SER A 33 23.72 5.39 -0.57
CA SER A 33 24.82 4.46 -0.83
C SER A 33 24.91 3.25 0.11
N SER A 34 23.82 2.86 0.77
CA SER A 34 23.79 1.73 1.71
C SER A 34 22.73 0.67 1.35
N LEU A 35 21.68 1.00 0.58
CA LEU A 35 20.62 0.05 0.26
C LEU A 35 20.69 -0.46 -1.19
N SER A 36 20.66 -1.78 -1.36
CA SER A 36 20.63 -2.43 -2.67
C SER A 36 19.45 -1.92 -3.52
N PHE A 37 19.68 -1.76 -4.82
CA PHE A 37 18.67 -1.37 -5.82
C PHE A 37 17.41 -2.26 -5.74
N LYS A 38 17.58 -3.54 -5.37
CA LYS A 38 16.49 -4.49 -5.16
C LYS A 38 15.63 -4.13 -3.95
N THR A 39 16.25 -3.83 -2.81
CA THR A 39 15.56 -3.45 -1.56
C THR A 39 14.80 -2.13 -1.71
N LYS A 40 15.36 -1.20 -2.49
CA LYS A 40 14.77 0.10 -2.81
C LYS A 40 13.41 -0.02 -3.51
N GLU A 41 13.30 -0.89 -4.50
CA GLU A 41 12.07 -1.07 -5.26
C GLU A 41 10.99 -1.80 -4.44
N ILE A 42 11.37 -2.77 -3.61
CA ILE A 42 10.45 -3.45 -2.68
C ILE A 42 9.82 -2.45 -1.69
N ASN A 43 10.64 -1.60 -1.06
CA ASN A 43 10.15 -0.57 -0.13
C ASN A 43 9.19 0.42 -0.82
N ARG A 44 9.45 0.78 -2.08
CA ARG A 44 8.54 1.63 -2.86
C ARG A 44 7.19 0.97 -3.08
N GLN A 45 7.19 -0.30 -3.44
CA GLN A 45 5.97 -1.03 -3.78
C GLN A 45 5.13 -1.34 -2.55
N LEU A 46 5.78 -1.67 -1.42
CA LEU A 46 5.13 -1.80 -0.12
C LEU A 46 4.45 -0.49 0.29
N PHE A 47 5.14 0.65 0.15
CA PHE A 47 4.59 1.95 0.49
C PHE A 47 3.36 2.32 -0.37
N VAL A 48 3.41 2.12 -1.69
CA VAL A 48 2.26 2.36 -2.57
C VAL A 48 1.10 1.45 -2.21
N THR A 49 1.38 0.19 -1.90
CA THR A 49 0.38 -0.77 -1.46
C THR A 49 -0.29 -0.34 -0.16
N LEU A 50 0.50 0.09 0.83
CA LEU A 50 0.00 0.62 2.10
C LEU A 50 -0.90 1.84 1.89
N LEU A 51 -0.56 2.74 0.96
CA LEU A 51 -1.42 3.87 0.61
C LEU A 51 -2.77 3.42 0.03
N PHE A 52 -2.77 2.49 -0.92
CA PHE A 52 -4.01 1.92 -1.45
C PHE A 52 -4.80 1.25 -0.34
N GLN A 53 -4.16 0.43 0.49
CA GLN A 53 -4.75 -0.23 1.64
C GLN A 53 -5.28 0.73 2.70
N THR A 54 -4.83 1.98 2.75
CA THR A 54 -5.33 2.97 3.73
C THR A 54 -6.46 3.81 3.14
N LEU A 55 -6.39 4.10 1.85
CA LEU A 55 -7.43 4.82 1.10
C LEU A 55 -8.70 4.00 0.92
N LEU A 56 -8.56 2.69 0.75
CA LEU A 56 -9.67 1.79 0.42
C LEU A 56 -10.61 1.60 1.65
N PRO A 57 -10.12 1.43 2.90
CA PRO A 57 -10.93 1.44 4.12
C PRO A 57 -11.47 2.83 4.42
N ALA A 58 -10.71 3.90 4.15
CA ALA A 58 -11.21 5.26 4.34
C ALA A 58 -12.41 5.56 3.43
N ALA A 59 -12.35 5.15 2.16
CA ALA A 59 -13.47 5.23 1.23
C ALA A 59 -14.65 4.33 1.65
N MET A 60 -14.35 3.11 2.11
CA MET A 60 -15.33 2.19 2.67
C MET A 60 -15.86 2.59 4.04
N MET A 61 -15.24 3.52 4.77
CA MET A 61 -15.77 4.08 6.01
C MET A 61 -16.64 5.31 5.73
N TYR A 62 -16.32 6.07 4.69
CA TYR A 62 -17.16 7.19 4.23
C TYR A 62 -18.46 6.70 3.58
N THR A 63 -18.42 5.54 2.92
CA THR A 63 -19.57 4.87 2.30
C THR A 63 -20.71 4.54 3.31
N PRO A 64 -20.50 3.83 4.42
CA PRO A 64 -21.53 3.52 5.40
C PRO A 64 -22.04 4.77 6.11
N VAL A 65 -21.20 5.79 6.33
CA VAL A 65 -21.65 7.08 6.86
C VAL A 65 -22.59 7.78 5.87
N GLY A 66 -22.23 7.83 4.59
CA GLY A 66 -23.08 8.39 3.53
C GLY A 66 -24.37 7.61 3.32
N ILE A 67 -24.31 6.28 3.39
CA ILE A 67 -25.46 5.37 3.29
C ILE A 67 -26.39 5.58 4.50
N VAL A 68 -25.88 5.54 5.73
CA VAL A 68 -26.69 5.78 6.94
C VAL A 68 -27.32 7.18 6.95
N MET A 69 -26.67 8.19 6.35
CA MET A 69 -27.23 9.53 6.16
C MET A 69 -28.30 9.62 5.06
N THR A 70 -28.18 8.84 3.97
CA THR A 70 -29.12 8.88 2.83
C THR A 70 -30.31 7.93 2.98
N LEU A 71 -30.17 6.85 3.75
CA LEU A 71 -31.26 5.92 4.07
C LEU A 71 -32.52 6.56 4.70
N PRO A 72 -32.42 7.47 5.69
CA PRO A 72 -33.60 8.12 6.25
C PRO A 72 -34.30 9.04 5.24
N PHE A 73 -33.58 9.55 4.24
CA PHE A 73 -34.13 10.43 3.19
C PHE A 73 -34.96 9.67 2.14
N PHE A 74 -34.61 8.43 1.83
CA PHE A 74 -35.25 7.68 0.73
C PHE A 74 -36.41 6.78 1.17
N ARG A 75 -36.69 6.66 2.49
CA ARG A 75 -37.73 5.75 3.05
C ARG A 75 -37.65 4.31 2.50
N ILE A 76 -36.46 3.84 2.13
CA ILE A 76 -36.22 2.51 1.58
C ILE A 76 -35.89 1.54 2.71
N GLY A 77 -36.46 0.33 2.63
CA GLY A 77 -36.24 -0.75 3.60
C GLY A 77 -34.76 -1.11 3.76
N ILE A 78 -34.22 -0.78 4.94
CA ILE A 78 -32.80 -0.89 5.30
C ILE A 78 -32.27 -2.33 5.20
N GLY A 79 -33.14 -3.33 5.39
CA GLY A 79 -32.74 -4.73 5.60
C GLY A 79 -31.91 -5.33 4.48
N LYS A 80 -32.34 -5.19 3.21
CA LYS A 80 -31.68 -5.88 2.09
C LYS A 80 -30.35 -5.22 1.68
N LEU A 81 -30.26 -3.89 1.78
CA LEU A 81 -29.03 -3.14 1.51
C LEU A 81 -28.01 -3.31 2.63
N SER A 82 -28.46 -3.30 3.89
CA SER A 82 -27.60 -3.53 5.05
C SER A 82 -26.92 -4.90 5.00
N SER A 83 -27.65 -5.96 4.65
CA SER A 83 -27.06 -7.30 4.50
C SER A 83 -26.02 -7.36 3.38
N LEU A 84 -26.27 -6.69 2.25
CA LEU A 84 -25.34 -6.67 1.11
C LEU A 84 -24.07 -5.88 1.43
N VAL A 85 -24.20 -4.74 2.11
CA VAL A 85 -23.06 -3.95 2.62
C VAL A 85 -22.27 -4.76 3.65
N GLY A 86 -22.94 -5.47 4.56
CA GLY A 86 -22.28 -6.35 5.54
C GLY A 86 -21.46 -7.47 4.89
N VAL A 87 -21.99 -8.12 3.85
CA VAL A 87 -21.26 -9.14 3.08
C VAL A 87 -20.07 -8.54 2.33
N LEU A 88 -20.22 -7.37 1.70
CA LEU A 88 -19.13 -6.67 1.03
C LEU A 88 -18.01 -6.29 2.02
N LEU A 89 -18.38 -5.77 3.19
CA LEU A 89 -17.43 -5.44 4.26
C LEU A 89 -16.73 -6.68 4.84
N ALA A 90 -17.38 -7.85 4.84
CA ALA A 90 -16.78 -9.11 5.31
C ALA A 90 -15.80 -9.71 4.29
N ILE A 91 -16.03 -9.52 2.99
CA ILE A 91 -15.15 -10.01 1.91
C ILE A 91 -13.99 -9.03 1.66
N TYR A 92 -14.19 -7.76 1.96
CA TYR A 92 -13.22 -6.69 1.82
C TYR A 92 -11.79 -7.01 2.29
N PRO A 93 -11.56 -7.61 3.48
CA PRO A 93 -10.22 -7.91 3.99
C PRO A 93 -9.49 -8.96 3.15
N ALA A 94 -10.22 -9.84 2.45
CA ALA A 94 -9.66 -10.84 1.56
C ALA A 94 -9.31 -10.25 0.17
N ILE A 95 -10.05 -9.25 -0.29
CA ILE A 95 -9.82 -8.59 -1.58
C ILE A 95 -8.63 -7.62 -1.53
N GLU A 96 -8.42 -6.92 -0.40
CA GLU A 96 -7.28 -6.01 -0.22
C GLU A 96 -5.90 -6.61 -0.59
N PRO A 97 -5.49 -7.76 -0.03
CA PRO A 97 -4.18 -8.35 -0.34
C PRO A 97 -4.11 -8.84 -1.79
N ILE A 98 -5.23 -9.24 -2.40
CA ILE A 98 -5.28 -9.68 -3.81
C ILE A 98 -5.03 -8.49 -4.75
N ILE A 99 -5.65 -7.33 -4.50
CA ILE A 99 -5.44 -6.10 -5.28
C ILE A 99 -4.00 -5.60 -5.10
N ALA A 100 -3.49 -5.64 -3.86
CA ALA A 100 -2.10 -5.33 -3.55
C ALA A 100 -1.12 -6.18 -4.39
N ILE A 101 -1.31 -7.50 -4.39
CA ILE A 101 -0.50 -8.46 -5.14
C ILE A 101 -0.57 -8.20 -6.66
N PHE A 102 -1.75 -7.85 -7.19
CA PHE A 102 -1.90 -7.50 -8.61
C PHE A 102 -1.24 -6.16 -8.97
N CYS A 103 -1.29 -5.17 -8.08
CA CYS A 103 -0.75 -3.83 -8.30
C CYS A 103 0.79 -3.80 -8.24
N ILE A 104 1.38 -4.59 -7.34
CA ILE A 104 2.84 -4.78 -7.20
C ILE A 104 3.38 -5.52 -8.43
N LYS A 105 3.94 -4.76 -9.40
CA LYS A 105 4.50 -5.30 -10.65
C LYS A 105 5.62 -6.33 -10.41
N ASP A 106 6.39 -6.23 -9.32
CA ASP A 106 7.42 -7.23 -9.01
C ASP A 106 6.85 -8.57 -8.53
N PHE A 107 5.64 -8.61 -7.94
CA PHE A 107 5.04 -9.89 -7.54
C PHE A 107 4.56 -10.68 -8.77
N ARG A 108 3.92 -10.00 -9.73
CA ARG A 108 3.60 -10.59 -11.04
C ARG A 108 4.85 -11.08 -11.75
N ARG A 109 5.95 -10.31 -11.72
CA ARG A 109 7.21 -10.74 -12.31
C ARG A 109 7.82 -11.91 -11.54
N SER A 110 7.72 -11.97 -10.21
CA SER A 110 8.21 -13.10 -9.41
C SER A 110 7.41 -14.40 -9.65
N ILE A 111 6.09 -14.29 -9.79
CA ILE A 111 5.22 -15.45 -10.12
C ILE A 111 5.44 -15.90 -11.57
N MET A 112 5.53 -14.96 -12.52
CA MET A 112 5.71 -15.26 -13.95
C MET A 112 7.14 -15.71 -14.28
N CYS A 113 8.15 -15.17 -13.58
CA CYS A 113 9.57 -15.55 -13.75
C CYS A 113 9.98 -16.80 -12.96
N ARG A 114 9.03 -17.62 -12.50
CA ARG A 114 9.32 -19.03 -12.21
C ARG A 114 9.56 -19.85 -13.49
N ASN A 115 9.35 -19.25 -14.68
CA ASN A 115 9.76 -19.81 -15.96
C ASN A 115 10.72 -18.86 -16.70
N GLY A 116 12.01 -19.18 -16.68
CA GLY A 116 13.00 -18.60 -17.59
C GLY A 116 13.87 -17.47 -17.03
N ASN A 117 14.99 -17.87 -16.43
CA ASN A 117 16.31 -17.27 -16.66
C ASN A 117 16.50 -15.79 -16.27
N GLN A 118 16.97 -15.52 -15.06
CA GLN A 118 17.92 -14.42 -14.84
C GLN A 118 19.10 -14.91 -14.00
N TYR A 119 20.14 -15.28 -14.74
CA TYR A 119 21.55 -15.04 -14.45
C TYR A 119 21.77 -14.16 -13.22
N ILE A 120 22.12 -14.82 -12.13
CA ILE A 120 23.05 -14.29 -11.14
C ILE A 120 24.28 -13.84 -11.95
N LYS A 121 24.40 -12.54 -12.21
CA LYS A 121 25.71 -11.98 -12.54
C LYS A 121 26.54 -12.21 -11.28
N PRO A 122 27.57 -13.08 -11.29
CA PRO A 122 28.44 -13.18 -10.14
C PRO A 122 28.97 -11.78 -9.89
N ILE A 123 28.84 -11.37 -8.64
CA ILE A 123 29.44 -10.15 -8.11
C ILE A 123 30.92 -10.26 -8.45
N SER A 124 31.38 -9.48 -9.43
CA SER A 124 32.78 -9.31 -9.77
C SER A 124 33.49 -8.64 -8.59
N PHE A 125 33.77 -9.41 -7.55
CA PHE A 125 34.60 -9.03 -6.39
C PHE A 125 35.85 -9.91 -6.29
N ALA A 126 36.08 -10.80 -7.26
CA ALA A 126 37.21 -11.73 -7.26
C ALA A 126 38.20 -11.49 -8.43
N ALA A 127 38.44 -10.23 -8.81
CA ALA A 127 39.42 -9.91 -9.87
C ALA A 127 40.28 -8.67 -9.58
N SER A 128 40.49 -8.30 -8.31
CA SER A 128 41.39 -7.19 -7.94
C SER A 128 42.42 -7.53 -6.86
N SER A 129 42.63 -8.81 -6.53
CA SER A 129 43.60 -9.23 -5.49
C SER A 129 44.71 -10.18 -5.97
N THR A 130 44.90 -10.38 -7.27
CA THR A 130 46.00 -11.22 -7.81
C THR A 130 46.99 -10.44 -8.69
N ALA A 131 47.13 -9.13 -8.49
CA ALA A 131 48.14 -8.30 -9.17
C ALA A 131 49.29 -7.84 -8.23
N TYR A 132 49.39 -8.40 -7.02
CA TYR A 132 50.57 -8.29 -6.17
C TYR A 132 50.97 -9.69 -5.69
N ASN A 133 51.87 -10.33 -6.44
CA ASN A 133 52.85 -11.35 -6.06
C ASN A 133 53.41 -11.94 -7.36
#